data_AF-A0A956GPJ6-F1
#
_entry.id   AF-A0A956GPJ6-F1
#
_cell.length_a   1.000
_cell.length_b   1.000
_cell.length_c   1.000
_cell.angle_alpha   90.00
_cell.angle_beta   90.00
_cell.angle_gamma   90.00
#
_symmetry.space_group_name_H-M   'P 1'
#
loop_
_entity.id
_entity.type
_entity.pdbx_description
1 polymer ?
#
loop_
_entity_poly.entity_id
_entity_poly.type
_entity_poly.pdbx_seq_one_letter_code
_entity_poly.pdbx_strand_id
1 'polypeptide(L)'
;MVSSLGLPGPALVGMGPHRPESVARWLHEWRELPEPPTAVRTGNNRVTLGALHAMRISGVRLSLVAYDDIEYAGLVDPPITAIHQDPMARGSLAAQQIFARLVGDESPPATVVVPTRLMVRASSRRA
;
A
#
# COMPACT_ATOMS: atom_id res chain seq x y z
N MET A 1 -6.97 -5.64 -16.78
CA MET A 1 -6.42 -4.46 -16.09
C MET A 1 -5.67 -4.79 -14.77
N VAL A 2 -5.73 -6.03 -14.25
CA VAL A 2 -4.80 -6.54 -13.20
C VAL A 2 -4.10 -7.83 -13.68
N SER A 3 -4.86 -8.70 -14.36
CA SER A 3 -4.38 -9.92 -15.03
C SER A 3 -3.29 -9.67 -16.10
N SER A 4 -3.33 -8.54 -16.80
CA SER A 4 -2.33 -8.15 -17.80
C SER A 4 -0.95 -7.81 -17.21
N LEU A 5 -0.87 -7.65 -15.88
CA LEU A 5 0.38 -7.38 -15.16
C LEU A 5 0.95 -8.64 -14.49
N GLY A 6 0.40 -9.82 -14.77
CA GLY A 6 0.79 -11.08 -14.11
C GLY A 6 0.42 -11.15 -12.62
N LEU A 7 -0.41 -10.21 -12.15
CA LEU A 7 -0.90 -10.19 -10.78
C LEU A 7 -2.09 -11.15 -10.63
N PRO A 8 -2.24 -11.77 -9.44
CA PRO A 8 -3.28 -12.77 -9.23
C PRO A 8 -4.68 -12.21 -9.48
N GLY A 9 -5.59 -13.11 -9.86
CA GLY A 9 -6.98 -12.78 -10.16
C GLY A 9 -7.76 -12.19 -8.98
N PRO A 10 -9.02 -11.76 -9.20
CA PRO A 10 -9.83 -11.05 -8.20
C PRO A 10 -10.01 -11.79 -6.87
N ALA A 11 -9.84 -13.11 -6.84
CA ALA A 11 -9.90 -13.93 -5.62
C ALA A 11 -8.85 -13.54 -4.57
N LEU A 12 -7.71 -12.96 -4.98
CA LEU A 12 -6.65 -12.47 -4.08
C LEU A 12 -6.70 -10.95 -3.87
N VAL A 13 -7.89 -10.35 -4.05
CA VAL A 13 -8.09 -8.92 -3.85
C VAL A 13 -9.09 -8.67 -2.72
N GLY A 14 -8.58 -8.17 -1.60
CA GLY A 14 -9.38 -7.79 -0.45
C GLY A 14 -9.89 -6.36 -0.61
N MET A 15 -11.00 -6.20 -1.33
CA MET A 15 -11.71 -4.92 -1.43
C MET A 15 -12.84 -4.86 -0.41
N GLY A 16 -13.00 -3.73 0.28
CA GLY A 16 -14.05 -3.53 1.27
C GLY A 16 -13.61 -2.63 2.42
N PRO A 17 -14.35 -2.61 3.53
CA PRO A 17 -14.03 -1.78 4.68
C PRO A 17 -12.62 -2.08 5.22
N HIS A 18 -11.79 -1.05 5.41
CA HIS A 18 -10.44 -1.17 5.98
C HIS A 18 -10.48 -1.32 7.52
N ARG A 19 -11.18 -2.35 7.99
CA ARG A 19 -11.28 -2.73 9.40
C ARG A 19 -10.39 -3.93 9.70
N PRO A 20 -9.82 -4.05 10.92
CA PRO A 20 -8.95 -5.18 11.28
C PRO A 20 -9.58 -6.55 11.02
N GLU A 21 -10.88 -6.70 11.28
CA GLU A 21 -11.62 -7.96 11.11
C GLU A 21 -11.73 -8.35 9.63
N SER A 22 -11.87 -7.35 8.74
CA SER A 22 -11.92 -7.59 7.30
C SER A 22 -10.57 -8.08 6.78
N VAL A 23 -9.48 -7.47 7.25
CA VAL A 23 -8.12 -7.88 6.86
C VAL A 23 -7.78 -9.28 7.37
N ALA A 24 -8.10 -9.57 8.64
CA ALA A 24 -7.89 -10.90 9.21
C ALA A 24 -8.68 -11.97 8.45
N ARG A 25 -9.94 -11.67 8.10
CA ARG A 25 -10.77 -12.58 7.29
C ARG A 25 -10.16 -12.85 5.91
N TRP A 26 -9.73 -11.83 5.17
CA TRP A 26 -9.10 -12.05 3.85
C TRP A 26 -7.83 -12.89 3.95
N LEU A 27 -6.96 -12.60 4.91
CA LEU A 27 -5.75 -13.39 5.13
C LEU A 27 -6.08 -14.84 5.50
N HIS A 28 -7.18 -15.06 6.25
CA HIS A 28 -7.67 -16.40 6.56
C HIS A 28 -8.29 -17.11 5.36
N GLU A 29 -9.07 -16.43 4.53
CA GLU A 29 -9.65 -17.01 3.31
C GLU A 29 -8.53 -17.39 2.32
N TRP A 30 -7.48 -16.56 2.18
CA TRP A 30 -6.41 -16.79 1.22
C TRP A 30 -5.45 -17.93 1.58
N ARG A 31 -5.22 -18.17 2.88
CA ARG A 31 -4.39 -19.30 3.32
C ARG A 31 -5.03 -20.66 3.05
N GLU A 32 -6.36 -20.72 2.97
CA GLU A 32 -7.11 -21.97 2.70
C GLU A 32 -7.30 -22.22 1.19
N LEU A 33 -6.75 -21.36 0.31
CA LEU A 33 -6.75 -21.59 -1.13
C LEU A 33 -5.82 -22.75 -1.51
N PRO A 34 -6.10 -23.47 -2.61
CA PRO A 34 -5.23 -24.55 -3.09
C PRO A 34 -3.78 -24.09 -3.35
N GLU A 35 -3.63 -22.85 -3.82
CA GLU A 35 -2.35 -22.16 -4.00
C GLU A 35 -2.36 -20.86 -3.18
N PRO A 36 -1.98 -20.91 -1.89
CA PRO A 36 -2.04 -19.74 -1.03
C PRO A 36 -0.98 -18.69 -1.44
N PRO A 37 -1.27 -17.39 -1.29
CA PRO A 37 -0.31 -16.36 -1.62
C PRO A 37 0.90 -16.42 -0.68
N THR A 38 2.08 -16.12 -1.21
CA THR A 38 3.33 -16.01 -0.42
C THR A 38 3.69 -14.57 -0.08
N ALA A 39 2.97 -13.60 -0.67
CA ALA A 39 3.16 -12.18 -0.47
C ALA A 39 1.83 -11.43 -0.51
N VAL A 40 1.78 -10.29 0.18
CA VAL A 40 0.64 -9.37 0.16
C VAL A 40 1.11 -7.94 -0.08
N ARG A 41 0.30 -7.18 -0.84
CA ARG A 41 0.43 -5.73 -0.96
C ARG A 41 -0.73 -5.06 -0.24
N THR A 42 -0.43 -4.13 0.66
CA THR A 42 -1.46 -3.34 1.35
C THR A 42 -1.61 -1.96 0.71
N GLY A 43 -2.84 -1.43 0.67
CA GLY A 43 -3.16 -0.20 -0.06
C GLY A 43 -3.07 1.10 0.75
N ASN A 44 -2.86 1.01 2.06
CA ASN A 44 -2.65 2.14 2.97
C ASN A 44 -2.21 1.64 4.34
N ASN A 45 -1.84 2.57 5.21
CA ASN A 45 -1.35 2.30 6.57
C ASN A 45 -2.31 1.52 7.46
N ARG A 46 -3.63 1.76 7.39
CA ARG A 46 -4.60 1.03 8.22
C ARG A 46 -4.65 -0.45 7.84
N VAL A 47 -4.64 -0.75 6.55
CA VAL A 47 -4.60 -2.13 6.04
C VAL A 47 -3.26 -2.78 6.36
N THR A 48 -2.14 -2.03 6.25
CA THR A 48 -0.81 -2.50 6.68
C THR A 48 -0.79 -2.94 8.13
N LEU A 49 -1.27 -2.10 9.05
CA LEU A 49 -1.35 -2.41 10.48
C LEU A 49 -2.25 -3.62 10.75
N GLY A 50 -3.41 -3.68 10.11
CA GLY A 50 -4.32 -4.83 10.21
C GLY A 50 -3.68 -6.13 9.73
N ALA A 51 -2.93 -6.09 8.63
CA ALA A 51 -2.23 -7.25 8.09
C ALA A 51 -1.12 -7.72 9.02
N LEU A 52 -0.28 -6.80 9.53
CA LEU A 52 0.77 -7.11 10.51
C LEU A 52 0.19 -7.76 11.77
N HIS A 53 -0.91 -7.21 12.28
CA HIS A 53 -1.58 -7.74 13.47
C HIS A 53 -2.16 -9.14 13.23
N ALA A 54 -2.88 -9.34 12.13
CA ALA A 54 -3.47 -10.63 11.78
C ALA A 54 -2.40 -11.71 11.50
N MET A 55 -1.32 -11.37 10.81
CA MET A 55 -0.16 -12.26 10.61
C MET A 55 0.46 -12.65 11.95
N ARG A 56 0.65 -11.69 12.87
CA ARG A 56 1.20 -11.95 14.20
C ARG A 56 0.32 -12.91 15.02
N ILE A 57 -0.99 -12.71 15.04
CA ILE A 57 -1.92 -13.57 15.81
C ILE A 57 -2.03 -14.97 15.20
N SER A 58 -2.10 -15.06 13.87
CA SER A 58 -2.30 -16.34 13.18
C SER A 58 -1.01 -17.16 13.00
N GLY A 59 0.15 -16.58 13.32
CA GLY A 59 1.46 -17.19 13.07
C GLY A 59 1.87 -17.23 11.59
N VAL A 60 1.05 -16.67 10.70
CA VAL A 60 1.33 -16.63 9.25
C VAL A 60 2.43 -15.62 8.97
N ARG A 61 3.37 -15.99 8.11
CA ARG A 61 4.43 -15.10 7.60
C ARG A 61 4.32 -14.99 6.08
N LEU A 62 3.91 -13.82 5.60
CA LEU A 62 3.92 -13.47 4.19
C LEU A 62 4.93 -12.36 3.95
N SER A 63 5.53 -12.32 2.75
CA SER A 63 6.24 -11.12 2.32
C SER A 63 5.24 -9.96 2.19
N LEU A 64 5.63 -8.76 2.62
CA LEU A 64 4.77 -7.58 2.69
C LEU A 64 5.38 -6.41 1.92
N VAL A 65 4.58 -5.79 1.07
CA VAL A 65 4.85 -4.46 0.49
C VAL A 65 3.71 -3.52 0.84
N ALA A 66 4.02 -2.43 1.54
CA ALA A 66 3.04 -1.43 1.93
C ALA A 66 2.94 -0.28 0.91
N TYR A 67 1.76 0.34 0.87
CA TYR A 67 1.59 1.69 0.34
C TYR A 67 1.73 2.68 1.51
N ASP A 68 2.50 3.75 1.28
CA ASP A 68 3.00 4.75 2.25
C ASP A 68 4.20 4.26 3.08
N ASP A 69 5.33 4.98 2.95
CA ASP A 69 6.52 4.79 3.79
C ASP A 69 6.40 5.62 5.06
N ILE A 70 5.84 5.00 6.10
CA ILE A 70 5.61 5.63 7.41
C ILE A 70 6.86 5.62 8.28
N GLU A 71 6.95 6.57 9.21
CA GLU A 71 8.11 6.79 10.07
C GLU A 71 8.60 5.53 10.80
N TYR A 72 7.66 4.68 11.25
CA TYR A 72 7.97 3.44 11.96
C TYR A 72 8.17 2.22 11.05
N ALA A 73 8.15 2.36 9.72
CA ALA A 73 8.38 1.25 8.78
C ALA A 73 9.73 0.55 9.03
N GLY A 74 10.75 1.29 9.46
CA GLY A 74 12.06 0.75 9.81
C GLY A 74 12.15 0.11 11.20
N LEU A 75 11.17 0.33 12.08
CA LEU A 75 11.15 -0.15 13.46
C LEU A 75 10.35 -1.45 13.62
N VAL A 76 9.53 -1.80 12.63
CA VAL A 76 8.82 -3.08 12.59
C VAL A 76 9.81 -4.18 12.22
N ASP A 77 9.63 -5.38 12.78
CA ASP A 77 10.42 -6.57 12.45
C ASP A 77 9.57 -7.60 11.69
N PRO A 78 9.89 -7.91 10.41
CA PRO A 78 10.95 -7.32 9.59
C PRO A 78 10.61 -5.89 9.12
N PRO A 79 11.62 -5.02 8.89
CA PRO A 79 11.41 -3.67 8.35
C PRO A 79 10.62 -3.67 7.05
N ILE A 80 9.61 -2.80 6.97
CA ILE A 80 8.58 -2.83 5.93
C ILE A 80 9.08 -2.20 4.63
N THR A 81 9.01 -2.95 3.54
CA THR A 81 9.16 -2.44 2.17
C THR A 81 7.93 -1.62 1.82
N ALA A 82 8.10 -0.40 1.35
CA ALA A 82 6.99 0.51 1.11
C ALA A 82 7.15 1.37 -0.15
N ILE A 83 6.01 1.75 -0.74
CA ILE A 83 5.95 2.75 -1.82
C ILE A 83 5.84 4.14 -1.19
N HIS A 84 6.91 4.92 -1.27
CA HIS A 84 6.98 6.30 -0.81
C HIS A 84 6.44 7.27 -1.87
N GLN A 85 5.52 8.16 -1.47
CA GLN A 85 4.75 9.03 -2.37
C GLN A 85 5.08 10.53 -2.32
N ASP A 86 6.00 10.95 -1.45
CA ASP A 86 6.29 12.37 -1.19
C ASP A 86 5.02 13.23 -0.99
N PRO A 87 4.34 13.08 0.17
CA PRO A 87 3.13 13.85 0.46
C PRO A 87 3.39 15.36 0.52
N MET A 88 4.62 15.78 0.84
CA MET A 88 5.00 17.19 0.89
C MET A 88 5.03 17.79 -0.51
N ALA A 89 5.76 17.17 -1.45
CA ALA A 89 5.81 17.63 -2.84
C ALA A 89 4.40 17.66 -3.47
N ARG A 90 3.58 16.62 -3.22
CA ARG A 90 2.19 16.59 -3.71
C ARG A 90 1.35 17.73 -3.15
N GLY A 91 1.46 18.02 -1.85
CA GLY A 91 0.75 19.13 -1.22
C GLY A 91 1.22 20.50 -1.71
N SER A 92 2.53 20.71 -1.83
CA SER A 92 3.10 21.96 -2.34
C SER A 92 2.70 22.24 -3.78
N LEU A 93 2.74 21.24 -4.66
CA LEU A 93 2.28 21.38 -6.05
C LEU A 93 0.80 21.71 -6.12
N ALA A 94 -0.05 21.03 -5.33
CA ALA A 94 -1.47 21.32 -5.27
C ALA A 94 -1.74 22.77 -4.80
N ALA A 95 -1.06 23.21 -3.74
CA ALA A 95 -1.19 24.57 -3.22
C ALA A 95 -0.73 25.62 -4.24
N GLN A 96 0.41 25.41 -4.92
CA GLN A 96 0.89 26.30 -5.97
C GLN A 96 -0.14 26.47 -7.09
N GLN A 97 -0.76 25.37 -7.53
CA GLN A 97 -1.81 25.41 -8.57
C GLN A 97 -3.07 26.16 -8.09
N ILE A 98 -3.46 25.99 -6.83
CA ILE A 98 -4.59 26.73 -6.24
C ILE A 98 -4.27 28.23 -6.20
N PHE A 99 -3.10 28.61 -5.68
CA PHE A 99 -2.71 30.02 -5.58
C PHE A 99 -2.53 30.70 -6.93
N ALA A 100 -1.96 30.01 -7.92
CA ALA A 100 -1.88 30.52 -9.29
C ALA A 100 -3.26 30.89 -9.84
N ARG A 101 -4.25 30.00 -9.68
CA ARG A 101 -5.62 30.27 -10.12
C ARG A 101 -6.28 31.42 -9.37
N LEU A 102 -6.03 31.57 -8.07
CA LEU A 102 -6.55 32.69 -7.27
C LEU A 102 -6.03 34.06 -7.72
N VAL A 103 -4.85 34.11 -8.35
CA VAL A 103 -4.25 35.36 -8.88
C VAL A 103 -4.42 35.53 -10.39
N GLY A 104 -5.29 34.72 -11.02
CA GLY A 104 -5.70 34.91 -12.42
C GLY A 104 -5.10 33.93 -13.43
N ASP A 105 -4.48 32.83 -13.02
CA ASP A 105 -4.11 31.77 -13.96
C ASP A 105 -5.36 31.03 -14.49
N GLU A 106 -5.65 31.24 -15.77
CA GLU A 106 -6.75 30.60 -16.50
C GLU A 106 -6.32 29.35 -17.30
N SER A 107 -5.10 28.85 -17.07
CA SER A 107 -4.61 27.66 -17.76
C SER A 107 -5.56 26.45 -17.58
N PRO A 108 -5.71 25.58 -18.61
CA PRO A 108 -6.54 24.39 -18.52
C PRO A 108 -6.15 23.47 -17.34
N PRO A 109 -7.05 22.60 -16.87
CA PRO A 109 -6.71 21.59 -15.87
C PRO A 109 -5.52 20.74 -16.33
N ALA A 110 -4.52 20.62 -15.45
CA ALA A 110 -3.32 19.83 -15.70
C ALA A 110 -3.32 18.57 -14.84
N THR A 111 -2.90 17.45 -15.43
CA THR A 111 -2.57 16.23 -14.68
C THR A 111 -1.07 16.22 -14.40
N VAL A 112 -0.70 16.39 -13.13
CA VAL A 112 0.70 16.36 -12.69
C VAL A 112 0.96 15.04 -11.97
N VAL A 113 1.97 14.30 -12.42
CA VAL A 113 2.39 13.03 -11.79
C VAL A 113 3.57 13.31 -10.87
N VAL A 114 3.38 13.10 -9.57
CA VAL A 114 4.48 13.13 -8.59
C VAL A 114 5.13 11.75 -8.56
N PRO A 115 6.45 11.63 -8.79
CA PRO A 115 7.12 10.34 -8.84
C PRO A 115 7.09 9.66 -7.46
N THR A 116 6.90 8.34 -7.48
CA THR A 116 6.98 7.51 -6.26
C THR A 116 8.30 6.74 -6.24
N ARG A 117 8.74 6.32 -5.05
CA ARG A 117 9.96 5.52 -4.86
C ARG A 117 9.66 4.25 -4.09
N LEU A 118 10.20 3.12 -4.51
CA LEU A 118 10.11 1.87 -3.76
C LEU A 118 11.25 1.82 -2.74
N MET A 119 10.89 1.89 -1.46
CA MET A 119 11.82 1.78 -0.33
C MET A 119 11.97 0.30 0.03
N VAL A 120 12.94 -0.38 -0.58
CA VAL A 120 13.15 -1.82 -0.39
C VAL A 120 13.75 -2.11 0.99
N ARG A 121 13.07 -2.96 1.77
CA ARG A 121 13.50 -3.42 3.10
C ARG A 121 13.31 -4.94 3.25
N ALA A 122 13.45 -5.47 4.46
CA ALA A 122 13.48 -6.92 4.68
C ALA A 122 12.11 -7.61 4.47
N SER A 123 10.99 -6.93 4.67
CA SER A 123 9.66 -7.56 4.59
C SER A 123 9.27 -8.10 3.21
N SER A 124 9.93 -7.65 2.13
CA SER A 124 9.64 -8.12 0.76
C SER A 124 10.51 -9.32 0.34
N ARG A 125 11.41 -9.77 1.22
CA ARG A 125 12.22 -10.96 0.96
C ARG A 125 11.44 -12.21 1.36
N ARG A 126 11.68 -13.32 0.66
CA ARG A 126 11.24 -14.64 1.12
C ARG A 126 11.98 -14.95 2.43
N ALA A 127 11.21 -15.35 3.44
CA ALA A 127 11.76 -15.95 4.65
C ALA A 127 12.35 -17.33 4.35
#